data_AF-A0A2P2I061-F1
#
_entry.id   AF-A0A2P2I061-F1
#
_cell.length_a   1.000
_cell.length_b   1.000
_cell.length_c   1.000
_cell.angle_alpha   90.00
_cell.angle_beta   90.00
_cell.angle_gamma   90.00
#
_symmetry.space_group_name_H-M   'P 1'
#
loop_
_entity.id
_entity.type
_entity.pdbx_description
1 polymer ?
#
loop_
_entity_poly.entity_id
_entity_poly.type
_entity_poly.pdbx_seq_one_letter_code
_entity_poly.pdbx_strand_id
1 'polypeptide(L)'
;MTGLLVLTLPYRQLTGLLPQVMRGACEQVNKVLYVHLDPAIAAATSSTIPATSSTTSTPQYNAHLSLHQASNLIKSIYSKSSSLASSLDVRVVLSGFKGGSEIPVATNYAIEKVMIDCYAKENIPMLRSRYKNYLNGSDPIVLLKENECQDTRDDSETTDSDVGSDKIANTKIYKNIVAGGTFDHIHIGHKILITEGLLRCTNKFTIGVADGPLLAKKTLTELIEPVGVRIKKLRSLLVDIDPSVEYCLEPIYEPLGPSGSDPDMEMIIVSQESLKGGNYVNSARVERKLNALDVVVIELVEDIHRSDTEEEKVSSSSTRRRVLGTRIREPDLTNKPEFPPYIIGLTGGSASGKSSIAKRLSEKGVTVIDCDKLGHRAYRKGTNCYHKLVSTYGVGILKEDEEINRKALGAQVFGDAEKLSQLNKLVWPEIAKQVHEEVEAAKKAGAEVVVLDAAVLLEADWDHMCHEVWVCMLPKTEAVERICGRDGCSREQAETRLSKQMSDRDRLLRCHVPLCSLWDYDTTARQCYTALDTVISDIKTIQASLKNTL
;
A
#
# COMPACT_ATOMS: atom_id res chain seq x y z
N MET A 1 -17.68 -5.11 6.47
CA MET A 1 -18.78 -5.56 5.64
C MET A 1 -18.42 -5.41 4.17
N THR A 2 -18.54 -6.48 3.41
CA THR A 2 -18.42 -6.52 1.96
C THR A 2 -19.79 -6.41 1.30
N GLY A 3 -19.90 -5.68 0.20
CA GLY A 3 -21.17 -5.54 -0.52
C GLY A 3 -21.07 -5.68 -2.02
N LEU A 4 -22.22 -5.92 -2.65
CA LEU A 4 -22.44 -5.98 -4.09
C LEU A 4 -23.40 -4.86 -4.49
N LEU A 5 -22.92 -3.91 -5.27
CA LEU A 5 -23.72 -2.91 -5.96
C LEU A 5 -24.08 -3.43 -7.36
N VAL A 6 -25.37 -3.62 -7.60
CA VAL A 6 -25.92 -3.99 -8.90
C VAL A 6 -26.41 -2.71 -9.58
N LEU A 7 -25.81 -2.39 -10.71
CA LEU A 7 -26.21 -1.29 -11.59
C LEU A 7 -27.15 -1.84 -12.65
N THR A 8 -28.35 -1.30 -12.72
CA THR A 8 -29.45 -1.79 -13.55
C THR A 8 -29.98 -0.70 -14.46
N LEU A 9 -29.73 0.58 -14.14
CA LEU A 9 -30.19 1.71 -14.93
C LEU A 9 -29.53 1.76 -16.33
N PRO A 10 -30.24 2.25 -17.36
CA PRO A 10 -29.65 2.48 -18.67
C PRO A 10 -28.47 3.45 -18.61
N TYR A 11 -27.46 3.24 -19.47
CA TYR A 11 -26.21 4.02 -19.48
C TYR A 11 -26.40 5.55 -19.33
N ARG A 12 -27.31 6.15 -20.12
CA ARG A 12 -27.56 7.60 -20.10
C ARG A 12 -28.08 8.11 -18.75
N GLN A 13 -28.87 7.32 -18.03
CA GLN A 13 -29.36 7.67 -16.71
C GLN A 13 -28.29 7.41 -15.65
N LEU A 14 -27.61 6.27 -15.78
CA LEU A 14 -26.55 5.86 -14.88
C LEU A 14 -25.41 6.88 -14.82
N THR A 15 -24.99 7.47 -15.95
CA THR A 15 -23.91 8.47 -15.97
C THR A 15 -24.22 9.71 -15.10
N GLY A 16 -25.47 10.16 -15.05
CA GLY A 16 -25.88 11.29 -14.22
C GLY A 16 -26.05 10.93 -12.73
N LEU A 17 -26.55 9.72 -12.44
CA LEU A 17 -26.86 9.28 -11.08
C LEU A 17 -25.69 8.56 -10.39
N LEU A 18 -24.65 8.16 -11.12
CA LEU A 18 -23.54 7.38 -10.58
C LEU A 18 -22.88 8.01 -9.34
N PRO A 19 -22.66 9.34 -9.24
CA PRO A 19 -22.08 9.93 -8.03
C PRO A 19 -22.93 9.67 -6.77
N GLN A 20 -24.26 9.76 -6.89
CA GLN A 20 -25.19 9.54 -5.79
C GLN A 20 -25.27 8.06 -5.42
N VAL A 21 -25.37 7.19 -6.43
CA VAL A 21 -25.38 5.73 -6.25
C VAL A 21 -24.09 5.26 -5.58
N MET A 22 -22.93 5.75 -6.04
CA MET A 22 -21.64 5.40 -5.45
C MET A 22 -21.51 5.91 -4.01
N ARG A 23 -21.98 7.12 -3.70
CA ARG A 23 -21.98 7.65 -2.33
C ARG A 23 -22.81 6.76 -1.41
N GLY A 24 -24.07 6.50 -1.78
CA GLY A 24 -24.95 5.63 -1.00
C GLY A 24 -24.40 4.21 -0.84
N ALA A 25 -23.73 3.66 -1.85
CA ALA A 25 -23.07 2.35 -1.73
C ALA A 25 -21.86 2.39 -0.79
N CYS A 26 -20.98 3.40 -0.94
CA CYS A 26 -19.77 3.53 -0.13
C CYS A 26 -20.07 3.75 1.36
N GLU A 27 -21.15 4.43 1.72
CA GLU A 27 -21.58 4.61 3.12
C GLU A 27 -22.04 3.30 3.77
N GLN A 28 -22.46 2.32 2.97
CA GLN A 28 -23.01 1.08 3.45
C GLN A 28 -21.96 0.00 3.66
N VAL A 29 -20.72 0.16 3.21
CA VAL A 29 -19.67 -0.88 3.28
C VAL A 29 -18.32 -0.29 3.67
N ASN A 30 -17.42 -1.12 4.21
CA ASN A 30 -16.11 -0.67 4.69
C ASN A 30 -14.95 -1.64 4.40
N LYS A 31 -15.21 -2.72 3.63
CA LYS A 31 -14.18 -3.67 3.22
C LYS A 31 -14.00 -3.67 1.69
N VAL A 32 -14.91 -4.35 0.99
CA VAL A 32 -14.89 -4.52 -0.47
C VAL A 32 -16.26 -4.14 -1.03
N LEU A 33 -16.27 -3.40 -2.13
CA LEU A 33 -17.48 -3.09 -2.90
C LEU A 33 -17.34 -3.68 -4.30
N TYR A 34 -18.08 -4.75 -4.56
CA TYR A 34 -18.23 -5.26 -5.91
C TYR A 34 -19.24 -4.42 -6.67
N VAL A 35 -18.93 -4.04 -7.90
CA VAL A 35 -19.84 -3.30 -8.78
C VAL A 35 -20.10 -4.15 -10.01
N HIS A 36 -21.35 -4.51 -10.24
CA HIS A 36 -21.78 -5.35 -11.35
C HIS A 36 -22.86 -4.64 -12.16
N LEU A 37 -22.77 -4.70 -13.48
CA LEU A 37 -23.79 -4.16 -14.38
C LEU A 37 -24.74 -5.28 -14.82
N ASP A 38 -26.03 -5.11 -14.61
CA ASP A 38 -27.05 -6.10 -14.97
C ASP A 38 -28.18 -5.46 -15.79
N PRO A 39 -27.98 -5.31 -17.11
CA PRO A 39 -28.92 -4.61 -17.97
C PRO A 39 -30.20 -5.41 -18.25
N ALA A 40 -30.23 -6.72 -17.95
CA ALA A 40 -31.37 -7.59 -18.19
C ALA A 40 -32.60 -7.19 -17.34
N ILE A 41 -32.37 -6.61 -16.16
CA ILE A 41 -33.43 -6.16 -15.24
C ILE A 41 -34.21 -4.99 -15.84
N ALA A 42 -33.54 -4.05 -16.51
CA ALA A 42 -34.19 -2.90 -17.15
C ALA A 42 -35.08 -3.29 -18.34
N ALA A 43 -34.72 -4.37 -19.05
CA ALA A 43 -35.43 -4.81 -20.24
C ALA A 43 -36.74 -5.56 -19.92
N ALA A 44 -36.82 -6.24 -18.77
CA ALA A 44 -38.03 -6.97 -18.37
C ALA A 44 -39.25 -6.06 -18.10
N THR A 45 -39.03 -4.76 -17.88
CA THR A 45 -40.08 -3.80 -17.54
C THR A 45 -40.69 -3.05 -18.72
N SER A 46 -40.12 -3.14 -19.93
CA SER A 46 -40.65 -2.42 -21.11
C SER A 46 -41.81 -3.15 -21.82
N SER A 47 -42.24 -4.32 -21.33
CA SER A 47 -43.33 -5.11 -21.92
C SER A 47 -44.73 -4.66 -21.48
N THR A 48 -45.02 -3.36 -21.56
CA THR A 48 -46.39 -2.82 -21.57
C THR A 48 -46.70 -2.26 -22.96
N ILE A 49 -46.83 -3.15 -23.94
CA ILE A 49 -47.54 -2.88 -25.21
C ILE A 49 -48.51 -4.06 -25.40
N PRO A 50 -49.82 -3.82 -25.61
CA PRO A 50 -50.81 -4.89 -25.68
C PRO A 50 -50.55 -5.76 -26.91
N ALA A 51 -50.69 -7.07 -26.70
CA ALA A 51 -50.50 -8.09 -27.71
C ALA A 51 -51.53 -7.94 -28.86
N THR A 52 -51.04 -7.62 -30.05
CA THR A 52 -51.71 -8.00 -31.30
C THR A 52 -50.72 -8.70 -32.21
N SER A 53 -50.92 -10.02 -32.32
CA SER A 53 -50.51 -10.95 -33.37
C SER A 53 -49.50 -10.47 -34.43
N SER A 54 -48.25 -10.90 -34.30
CA SER A 54 -47.49 -11.50 -35.42
C SER A 54 -46.24 -12.21 -34.90
N THR A 55 -46.14 -13.48 -35.25
CA THR A 55 -45.05 -14.41 -35.04
C THR A 55 -43.70 -13.90 -35.56
N THR A 56 -42.76 -13.61 -34.67
CA THR A 56 -41.36 -14.07 -34.66
C THR A 56 -40.69 -13.53 -33.40
N SER A 57 -40.30 -14.45 -32.53
CA SER A 57 -39.72 -14.24 -31.22
C SER A 57 -38.22 -13.94 -31.30
N THR A 58 -37.83 -12.72 -30.91
CA THR A 58 -36.55 -12.43 -30.28
C THR A 58 -36.75 -11.23 -29.35
N PRO A 59 -36.51 -11.34 -28.03
CA PRO A 59 -36.55 -10.18 -27.15
C PRO A 59 -35.45 -9.20 -27.58
N GLN A 60 -35.81 -7.96 -27.89
CA GLN A 60 -34.85 -6.89 -28.15
C GLN A 60 -34.16 -6.52 -26.82
N TYR A 61 -33.01 -7.14 -26.55
CA TYR A 61 -32.10 -6.75 -25.48
C TYR A 61 -31.71 -5.27 -25.66
N ASN A 62 -31.68 -4.47 -24.58
CA ASN A 62 -31.07 -3.14 -24.62
C ASN A 62 -29.65 -3.27 -25.18
N ALA A 63 -29.32 -2.42 -26.16
CA ALA A 63 -28.09 -2.48 -26.92
C ALA A 63 -26.87 -2.60 -25.99
N HIS A 64 -26.05 -3.64 -26.19
CA HIS A 64 -24.78 -3.83 -25.51
C HIS A 64 -24.01 -2.51 -25.43
N LEU A 65 -23.46 -2.18 -24.25
CA LEU A 65 -22.56 -1.04 -24.12
C LEU A 65 -21.47 -1.16 -25.19
N SER A 66 -21.22 -0.07 -25.91
CA SER A 66 -20.01 -0.02 -26.72
C SER A 66 -18.79 -0.11 -25.79
N LEU A 67 -17.67 -0.61 -26.32
CA LEU A 67 -16.42 -0.72 -25.55
C LEU A 67 -15.99 0.63 -24.96
N HIS A 68 -16.25 1.72 -25.68
CA HIS A 68 -16.01 3.08 -25.20
C HIS A 68 -16.92 3.46 -24.03
N GLN A 69 -18.22 3.16 -24.11
CA GLN A 69 -19.16 3.42 -23.02
C GLN A 69 -18.82 2.61 -21.76
N ALA A 70 -18.48 1.33 -21.93
CA ALA A 70 -18.05 0.48 -20.82
C ALA A 70 -16.77 1.03 -20.15
N SER A 71 -15.76 1.39 -20.96
CA SER A 71 -14.51 2.01 -20.49
C SER A 71 -14.77 3.29 -19.67
N ASN A 72 -15.59 4.21 -20.19
CA ASN A 72 -15.89 5.46 -19.50
C ASN A 72 -16.65 5.24 -18.20
N LEU A 73 -17.62 4.32 -18.18
CA LEU A 73 -18.36 3.98 -16.98
C LEU A 73 -17.45 3.40 -15.89
N ILE A 74 -16.56 2.47 -16.25
CA ILE A 74 -15.59 1.85 -15.33
C ILE A 74 -14.65 2.91 -14.73
N LYS A 75 -14.10 3.80 -15.56
CA LYS A 75 -13.25 4.91 -15.09
C LYS A 75 -14.02 5.81 -14.12
N SER A 76 -15.27 6.13 -14.43
CA SER A 76 -16.12 6.94 -13.56
C SER A 76 -16.41 6.27 -12.21
N ILE A 77 -16.74 4.97 -12.21
CA ILE A 77 -16.95 4.18 -10.97
C ILE A 77 -15.71 4.25 -10.08
N TYR A 78 -14.54 3.95 -10.64
CA TYR A 78 -13.30 3.97 -9.88
C TYR A 78 -12.99 5.39 -9.38
N SER A 79 -13.00 6.40 -10.25
CA SER A 79 -12.68 7.79 -9.88
C SER A 79 -13.59 8.32 -8.76
N LYS A 80 -14.91 8.12 -8.89
CA LYS A 80 -15.87 8.54 -7.86
C LYS A 80 -15.65 7.78 -6.55
N SER A 81 -15.42 6.46 -6.59
CA SER A 81 -15.15 5.71 -5.36
C SER A 81 -13.93 6.23 -4.60
N SER A 82 -12.86 6.60 -5.31
CA SER A 82 -11.63 7.14 -4.70
C SER A 82 -11.87 8.47 -3.99
N SER A 83 -12.73 9.34 -4.54
CA SER A 83 -13.10 10.61 -3.89
C SER A 83 -13.96 10.41 -2.63
N LEU A 84 -14.81 9.39 -2.61
CA LEU A 84 -15.80 9.16 -1.57
C LEU A 84 -15.27 8.32 -0.40
N ALA A 85 -14.48 7.28 -0.68
CA ALA A 85 -13.98 6.34 0.31
C ALA A 85 -12.60 5.81 -0.09
N SER A 86 -11.54 6.49 0.33
CA SER A 86 -10.16 6.16 -0.03
C SER A 86 -9.67 4.81 0.49
N SER A 87 -10.27 4.29 1.56
CA SER A 87 -9.92 2.99 2.17
C SER A 87 -10.72 1.81 1.62
N LEU A 88 -11.77 2.06 0.81
CA LEU A 88 -12.67 1.02 0.31
C LEU A 88 -12.10 0.33 -0.95
N ASP A 89 -12.05 -1.01 -0.93
CA ASP A 89 -11.60 -1.78 -2.10
C ASP A 89 -12.76 -1.99 -3.09
N VAL A 90 -12.90 -1.08 -4.06
CA VAL A 90 -13.89 -1.22 -5.14
C VAL A 90 -13.36 -2.15 -6.25
N ARG A 91 -14.20 -3.09 -6.72
CA ARG A 91 -13.89 -4.04 -7.80
C ARG A 91 -15.05 -4.08 -8.80
N VAL A 92 -14.79 -3.74 -10.06
CA VAL A 92 -15.80 -3.80 -11.13
C VAL A 92 -15.80 -5.18 -11.78
N VAL A 93 -16.92 -5.90 -11.73
CA VAL A 93 -17.05 -7.25 -12.29
C VAL A 93 -17.52 -7.18 -13.74
N LEU A 94 -16.72 -7.72 -14.67
CA LEU A 94 -16.86 -7.47 -16.11
C LEU A 94 -17.88 -8.35 -16.83
N SER A 95 -18.44 -9.38 -16.20
CA SER A 95 -19.45 -10.25 -16.81
C SER A 95 -20.62 -9.47 -17.42
N GLY A 96 -21.04 -8.39 -16.75
CA GLY A 96 -22.08 -7.46 -17.19
C GLY A 96 -21.64 -6.43 -18.24
N PHE A 97 -20.34 -6.12 -18.29
CA PHE A 97 -19.77 -5.08 -19.16
C PHE A 97 -19.32 -5.63 -20.52
N LYS A 98 -19.03 -6.94 -20.63
CA LYS A 98 -18.70 -7.63 -21.88
C LYS A 98 -19.92 -8.05 -22.71
N GLY A 99 -21.09 -7.51 -22.38
CA GLY A 99 -22.34 -7.81 -23.06
C GLY A 99 -23.07 -9.05 -22.54
N GLY A 100 -22.54 -9.73 -21.52
CA GLY A 100 -23.27 -10.76 -20.79
C GLY A 100 -24.28 -10.15 -19.81
N SER A 101 -25.22 -10.97 -19.34
CA SER A 101 -26.02 -10.69 -18.14
C SER A 101 -25.80 -11.79 -17.10
N GLU A 102 -24.59 -12.34 -17.11
CA GLU A 102 -24.19 -13.38 -16.18
C GLU A 102 -23.91 -12.75 -14.82
N ILE A 103 -24.63 -13.27 -13.83
CA ILE A 103 -24.44 -12.90 -12.44
C ILE A 103 -23.04 -13.39 -12.04
N PRO A 104 -22.27 -12.59 -11.28
CA PRO A 104 -21.03 -13.07 -10.70
C PRO A 104 -21.30 -14.42 -10.00
N VAL A 105 -20.50 -15.44 -10.29
CA VAL A 105 -20.75 -16.81 -9.80
C VAL A 105 -20.11 -17.02 -8.43
N ALA A 106 -18.94 -16.42 -8.20
CA ALA A 106 -18.20 -16.46 -6.95
C ALA A 106 -17.33 -15.21 -6.80
N THR A 107 -17.21 -14.72 -5.57
CA THR A 107 -16.33 -13.62 -5.18
C THR A 107 -15.36 -14.13 -4.12
N ASN A 108 -14.12 -13.61 -4.09
CA ASN A 108 -13.15 -13.98 -3.06
C ASN A 108 -13.60 -13.60 -1.64
N TYR A 109 -14.50 -12.61 -1.52
CA TYR A 109 -15.08 -12.20 -0.24
C TYR A 109 -16.58 -12.50 -0.24
N ALA A 110 -17.09 -13.05 0.86
CA ALA A 110 -18.52 -13.26 1.05
C ALA A 110 -19.26 -11.92 0.97
N ILE A 111 -20.32 -11.86 0.17
CA ILE A 111 -21.17 -10.68 0.06
C ILE A 111 -22.12 -10.68 1.25
N GLU A 112 -22.03 -9.64 2.08
CA GLU A 112 -22.85 -9.47 3.28
C GLU A 112 -24.04 -8.52 3.01
N LYS A 113 -23.98 -7.74 1.92
CA LYS A 113 -25.02 -6.77 1.57
C LYS A 113 -25.15 -6.61 0.06
N VAL A 114 -26.38 -6.68 -0.44
CA VAL A 114 -26.70 -6.38 -1.85
C VAL A 114 -27.41 -5.03 -1.93
N MET A 115 -26.86 -4.14 -2.75
CA MET A 115 -27.35 -2.79 -3.01
C MET A 115 -27.68 -2.68 -4.49
N ILE A 116 -28.72 -1.92 -4.81
CA ILE A 116 -29.17 -1.76 -6.20
C ILE A 116 -29.43 -0.28 -6.46
N ASP A 117 -29.02 0.19 -7.64
CA ASP A 117 -29.38 1.51 -8.11
C ASP A 117 -30.90 1.64 -8.30
N CYS A 118 -31.42 2.83 -8.06
CA CYS A 118 -32.85 3.08 -7.85
C CYS A 118 -33.75 2.42 -8.94
N TYR A 119 -34.63 1.51 -8.51
CA TYR A 119 -35.72 0.93 -9.31
C TYR A 119 -37.01 0.85 -8.49
N ALA A 120 -38.16 0.74 -9.18
CA ALA A 120 -39.46 0.56 -8.53
C ALA A 120 -39.44 -0.64 -7.55
N LYS A 121 -39.99 -0.45 -6.34
CA LYS A 121 -40.08 -1.50 -5.29
C LYS A 121 -40.75 -2.79 -5.79
N GLU A 122 -41.57 -2.68 -6.84
CA GLU A 122 -42.27 -3.76 -7.50
C GLU A 122 -41.32 -4.83 -8.10
N ASN A 123 -40.07 -4.47 -8.40
CA ASN A 123 -39.09 -5.38 -9.00
C ASN A 123 -38.25 -6.18 -7.99
N ILE A 124 -38.38 -5.90 -6.69
CA ILE A 124 -37.63 -6.59 -5.62
C ILE A 124 -37.76 -8.12 -5.68
N PRO A 125 -38.93 -8.74 -5.96
CA PRO A 125 -39.05 -10.18 -6.05
C PRO A 125 -38.21 -10.81 -7.16
N MET A 126 -38.17 -10.18 -8.34
CA MET A 126 -37.34 -10.63 -9.47
C MET A 126 -35.84 -10.56 -9.12
N LEU A 127 -35.43 -9.44 -8.50
CA LEU A 127 -34.06 -9.21 -8.07
C LEU A 127 -33.62 -10.24 -7.02
N ARG A 128 -34.49 -10.54 -6.05
CA ARG A 128 -34.25 -11.59 -5.05
C ARG A 128 -34.08 -12.96 -5.69
N SER A 129 -34.91 -13.31 -6.67
CA SER A 129 -34.81 -14.58 -7.39
C SER A 129 -33.48 -14.68 -8.15
N ARG A 130 -33.09 -13.60 -8.83
CA ARG A 130 -31.86 -13.52 -9.63
C ARG A 130 -30.61 -13.61 -8.76
N TYR A 131 -30.51 -12.79 -7.72
CA TYR A 131 -29.36 -12.72 -6.81
C TYR A 131 -29.48 -13.63 -5.58
N LYS A 132 -30.32 -14.67 -5.63
CA LYS A 132 -30.58 -15.57 -4.49
C LYS A 132 -29.32 -16.21 -3.89
N ASN A 133 -28.28 -16.41 -4.70
CA ASN A 133 -27.02 -17.01 -4.24
C ASN A 133 -26.23 -16.07 -3.30
N TYR A 134 -26.57 -14.79 -3.29
CA TYR A 134 -25.96 -13.76 -2.43
C TYR A 134 -26.89 -13.28 -1.31
N LEU A 135 -28.07 -13.89 -1.18
CA LEU A 135 -29.10 -13.51 -0.22
C LEU A 135 -29.51 -14.72 0.60
N ASN A 136 -29.37 -14.65 1.92
CA ASN A 136 -29.84 -15.70 2.83
C ASN A 136 -31.29 -15.43 3.24
N GLY A 137 -32.24 -15.86 2.42
CA GLY A 137 -33.67 -15.84 2.76
C GLY A 137 -34.26 -14.43 2.91
N SER A 138 -34.34 -13.91 4.14
CA SER A 138 -34.97 -12.63 4.49
C SER A 138 -34.08 -11.40 4.26
N ASP A 139 -32.84 -11.58 3.81
CA ASP A 139 -31.88 -10.49 3.65
C ASP A 139 -32.50 -9.32 2.85
N PRO A 140 -32.43 -8.08 3.39
CA PRO A 140 -32.98 -6.93 2.70
C PRO A 140 -32.06 -6.56 1.54
N ILE A 141 -32.65 -6.40 0.35
CA ILE A 141 -32.00 -5.66 -0.74
C ILE A 141 -32.09 -4.18 -0.40
N VAL A 142 -30.93 -3.51 -0.35
CA VAL A 142 -30.87 -2.07 -0.08
C VAL A 142 -31.08 -1.31 -1.38
N LEU A 143 -32.18 -0.56 -1.46
CA LEU A 143 -32.44 0.34 -2.59
C LEU A 143 -31.79 1.70 -2.32
N LEU A 144 -30.88 2.11 -3.21
CA LEU A 144 -30.24 3.42 -3.13
C LEU A 144 -31.18 4.45 -3.79
N LYS A 145 -31.99 5.15 -2.98
CA LYS A 145 -33.00 6.12 -3.45
C LYS A 145 -32.40 7.50 -3.76
N GLU A 146 -33.08 8.26 -4.63
CA GLU A 146 -32.78 9.65 -4.99
C GLU A 146 -32.86 10.67 -3.83
N ASN A 147 -33.60 10.38 -2.75
CA ASN A 147 -33.97 11.40 -1.73
C ASN A 147 -33.16 11.39 -0.40
N GLU A 148 -32.05 10.65 -0.30
CA GLU A 148 -31.20 10.63 0.92
C GLU A 148 -29.93 11.49 0.81
N CYS A 149 -29.86 12.42 -0.14
CA CYS A 149 -28.76 13.39 -0.21
C CYS A 149 -29.29 14.78 -0.54
N GLN A 150 -29.23 15.68 0.44
CA GLN A 150 -29.47 17.11 0.22
C GLN A 150 -28.48 17.68 -0.82
N ASP A 151 -29.00 18.60 -1.62
CA ASP A 151 -28.39 19.27 -2.75
C ASP A 151 -26.92 19.67 -2.57
N THR A 152 -26.10 19.27 -3.54
CA THR A 152 -25.17 20.19 -4.22
C THR A 152 -25.17 19.81 -5.70
N ARG A 153 -26.04 20.44 -6.49
CA ARG A 153 -25.90 20.44 -7.94
C ARG A 153 -24.68 21.28 -8.27
N ASP A 154 -23.57 20.62 -8.58
CA ASP A 154 -22.46 21.26 -9.25
C ASP A 154 -22.72 21.04 -10.74
N ASP A 155 -23.47 21.98 -11.34
CA ASP A 155 -23.75 22.03 -12.77
C ASP A 155 -22.44 22.36 -13.51
N SER A 156 -21.62 21.34 -13.73
CA SER A 156 -20.65 21.33 -14.83
C SER A 156 -21.09 20.27 -15.84
N GLU A 157 -22.12 20.64 -16.59
CA GLU A 157 -22.49 19.97 -17.83
C GLU A 157 -21.27 19.97 -18.76
N THR A 158 -20.68 18.79 -18.98
CA THR A 158 -19.93 18.54 -20.20
C THR A 158 -20.92 17.98 -21.21
N THR A 159 -21.45 18.88 -22.03
CA THR A 159 -22.16 18.52 -23.26
C THR A 159 -21.20 17.70 -24.12
N ASP A 160 -21.54 16.43 -24.34
CA ASP A 160 -20.93 15.56 -25.35
C ASP A 160 -21.28 16.14 -26.74
N SER A 161 -20.57 17.19 -27.14
CA SER A 161 -20.63 17.78 -28.47
C SER A 161 -19.29 17.61 -29.17
N ASP A 162 -19.39 17.07 -30.39
CA ASP A 162 -18.38 16.94 -31.42
C ASP A 162 -17.32 15.83 -31.31
N VAL A 163 -17.63 14.80 -32.09
CA VAL A 163 -16.73 13.89 -32.78
C VAL A 163 -15.69 14.71 -33.57
N GLY A 164 -14.62 15.09 -32.89
CA GLY A 164 -13.36 15.52 -33.48
C GLY A 164 -12.55 14.33 -33.97
N SER A 165 -12.05 14.42 -35.20
CA SER A 165 -11.47 13.39 -36.05
C SER A 165 -10.14 12.77 -35.62
N ASP A 166 -9.79 12.74 -34.33
CA ASP A 166 -8.52 12.19 -33.83
C ASP A 166 -8.69 11.38 -32.54
N LYS A 167 -9.08 10.12 -32.70
CA LYS A 167 -8.70 8.92 -31.93
C LYS A 167 -9.74 7.85 -32.24
N ILE A 168 -9.44 6.99 -33.20
CA ILE A 168 -10.08 5.69 -33.31
C ILE A 168 -9.76 4.97 -31.99
N ALA A 169 -10.64 5.09 -31.00
CA ALA A 169 -10.58 4.32 -29.78
C ALA A 169 -10.75 2.86 -30.21
N ASN A 170 -9.60 2.19 -30.39
CA ASN A 170 -9.45 0.87 -31.00
C ASN A 170 -10.52 -0.08 -30.43
N THR A 171 -11.57 -0.39 -31.19
CA THR A 171 -12.71 -1.23 -30.75
C THR A 171 -12.37 -2.72 -30.77
N LYS A 172 -11.13 -3.05 -31.13
CA LYS A 172 -10.62 -4.40 -31.28
C LYS A 172 -10.57 -5.15 -29.94
N ILE A 173 -11.02 -6.39 -29.99
CA ILE A 173 -10.93 -7.39 -28.93
C ILE A 173 -9.82 -8.37 -29.33
N TYR A 174 -9.06 -8.82 -28.34
CA TYR A 174 -7.89 -9.67 -28.48
C TYR A 174 -8.08 -10.98 -27.72
N LYS A 175 -7.41 -12.03 -28.19
CA LYS A 175 -7.36 -13.32 -27.50
C LYS A 175 -6.36 -13.27 -26.37
N ASN A 176 -5.12 -12.88 -26.67
CA ASN A 176 -4.02 -12.93 -25.74
C ASN A 176 -3.39 -11.54 -25.59
N ILE A 177 -3.38 -11.02 -24.37
CA ILE A 177 -2.86 -9.69 -24.07
C ILE A 177 -1.76 -9.75 -23.02
N VAL A 178 -0.95 -8.70 -22.97
CA VAL A 178 0.13 -8.55 -22.00
C VAL A 178 0.13 -7.19 -21.31
N ALA A 179 0.52 -7.18 -20.04
CA ALA A 179 0.85 -5.98 -19.28
C ALA A 179 2.13 -6.19 -18.48
N GLY A 180 2.81 -5.10 -18.14
CA GLY A 180 3.98 -5.11 -17.29
C GLY A 180 3.94 -3.95 -16.31
N GLY A 181 4.42 -4.16 -15.10
CA GLY A 181 4.41 -3.11 -14.09
C GLY A 181 4.92 -3.57 -12.74
N THR A 182 5.07 -2.63 -11.82
CA THR A 182 5.47 -2.97 -10.45
C THR A 182 4.31 -3.58 -9.66
N PHE A 183 3.06 -3.16 -9.88
CA PHE A 183 1.88 -3.68 -9.17
C PHE A 183 2.08 -3.73 -7.64
N ASP A 184 2.77 -2.73 -7.10
CA ASP A 184 2.98 -2.55 -5.66
C ASP A 184 1.83 -1.75 -5.08
N HIS A 185 1.31 -2.18 -3.91
CA HIS A 185 0.16 -1.58 -3.25
C HIS A 185 -0.96 -1.22 -4.23
N ILE A 186 -1.65 -2.24 -4.77
CA ILE A 186 -2.64 -2.08 -5.84
C ILE A 186 -3.61 -0.92 -5.54
N HIS A 187 -3.52 0.11 -6.38
CA HIS A 187 -4.31 1.33 -6.30
C HIS A 187 -5.18 1.50 -7.56
N ILE A 188 -6.01 2.55 -7.60
CA ILE A 188 -6.96 2.81 -8.69
C ILE A 188 -6.34 2.80 -10.09
N GLY A 189 -5.17 3.41 -10.29
CA GLY A 189 -4.46 3.35 -11.57
C GLY A 189 -4.19 1.92 -12.07
N HIS A 190 -3.78 1.00 -11.19
CA HIS A 190 -3.65 -0.41 -11.55
C HIS A 190 -4.99 -1.05 -11.88
N LYS A 191 -6.04 -0.76 -11.10
CA LYS A 191 -7.38 -1.31 -11.33
C LYS A 191 -7.93 -0.90 -12.69
N ILE A 192 -7.76 0.35 -13.09
CA ILE A 192 -8.17 0.82 -14.42
C ILE A 192 -7.35 0.16 -15.52
N LEU A 193 -6.01 0.11 -15.40
CA LEU A 193 -5.14 -0.59 -16.34
C LEU A 193 -5.58 -2.04 -16.58
N ILE A 194 -5.79 -2.77 -15.48
CA ILE A 194 -6.17 -4.18 -15.52
C ILE A 194 -7.57 -4.35 -16.12
N THR A 195 -8.53 -3.54 -15.68
CA THR A 195 -9.93 -3.65 -16.12
C THR A 195 -10.07 -3.30 -17.60
N GLU A 196 -9.34 -2.27 -18.07
CA GLU A 196 -9.27 -1.92 -19.51
C GLU A 196 -8.63 -3.02 -20.36
N GLY A 197 -7.58 -3.66 -19.85
CA GLY A 197 -6.99 -4.83 -20.52
C GLY A 197 -8.00 -5.97 -20.60
N LEU A 198 -8.65 -6.29 -19.49
CA LEU A 198 -9.63 -7.37 -19.42
C LEU A 198 -10.85 -7.14 -20.30
N LEU A 199 -11.37 -5.91 -20.40
CA LEU A 199 -12.44 -5.56 -21.33
C LEU A 199 -12.12 -5.95 -22.79
N ARG A 200 -10.83 -6.04 -23.12
CA ARG A 200 -10.31 -6.29 -24.47
C ARG A 200 -9.75 -7.70 -24.63
N CYS A 201 -9.83 -8.54 -23.59
CA CYS A 201 -9.27 -9.87 -23.57
C CYS A 201 -10.38 -10.93 -23.57
N THR A 202 -10.18 -12.03 -24.31
CA THR A 202 -11.14 -13.15 -24.37
C THR A 202 -10.56 -14.49 -23.93
N ASN A 203 -9.23 -14.65 -23.88
CA ASN A 203 -8.62 -15.93 -23.57
C ASN A 203 -7.55 -15.82 -22.47
N LYS A 204 -6.43 -15.14 -22.72
CA LYS A 204 -5.27 -15.14 -21.82
C LYS A 204 -4.75 -13.74 -21.52
N PHE A 205 -4.52 -13.44 -20.25
CA PHE A 205 -3.85 -12.22 -19.80
C PHE A 205 -2.56 -12.56 -19.08
N THR A 206 -1.43 -12.26 -19.73
CA THR A 206 -0.09 -12.40 -19.13
C THR A 206 0.32 -11.08 -18.48
N ILE A 207 0.74 -11.11 -17.21
CA ILE A 207 1.21 -9.92 -16.50
C ILE A 207 2.59 -10.16 -15.89
N GLY A 208 3.56 -9.38 -16.35
CA GLY A 208 4.90 -9.32 -15.78
C GLY A 208 4.94 -8.40 -14.56
N VAL A 209 5.28 -8.96 -13.40
CA VAL A 209 5.36 -8.24 -12.13
C VAL A 209 6.83 -7.92 -11.82
N ALA A 210 7.21 -6.65 -11.92
CA ALA A 210 8.60 -6.22 -11.81
C ALA A 210 9.22 -6.57 -10.45
N ASP A 211 10.45 -7.09 -10.48
CA ASP A 211 11.21 -7.45 -9.30
C ASP A 211 12.72 -7.25 -9.51
N GLY A 212 13.50 -7.38 -8.43
CA GLY A 212 14.96 -7.31 -8.47
C GLY A 212 15.49 -6.00 -9.10
N PRO A 213 16.34 -6.07 -10.15
CA PRO A 213 16.95 -4.88 -10.76
C PRO A 213 15.96 -3.80 -11.22
N LEU A 214 14.75 -4.20 -11.63
CA LEU A 214 13.71 -3.25 -12.09
C LEU A 214 13.17 -2.35 -10.97
N LEU A 215 13.40 -2.70 -9.71
CA LEU A 215 12.96 -1.93 -8.55
C LEU A 215 14.03 -0.96 -8.02
N ALA A 216 15.29 -1.10 -8.45
CA ALA A 216 16.44 -0.41 -7.84
C ALA A 216 16.35 1.12 -7.85
N LYS A 217 15.64 1.70 -8.83
CA LYS A 217 15.46 3.16 -8.96
C LYS A 217 14.16 3.69 -8.35
N LYS A 218 13.34 2.82 -7.74
CA LYS A 218 12.07 3.23 -7.14
C LYS A 218 12.33 3.90 -5.79
N THR A 219 11.58 4.95 -5.47
CA THR A 219 11.67 5.61 -4.14
C THR A 219 11.13 4.68 -3.06
N LEU A 220 11.76 4.54 -1.89
CA LEU A 220 11.33 3.62 -0.81
C LEU A 220 11.22 2.14 -1.27
N THR A 221 12.30 1.59 -1.83
CA THR A 221 12.33 0.19 -2.32
C THR A 221 12.15 -0.86 -1.23
N GLU A 222 12.42 -0.47 0.00
CA GLU A 222 12.37 -1.27 1.22
C GLU A 222 10.91 -1.54 1.61
N LEU A 223 10.00 -0.62 1.28
CA LEU A 223 8.55 -0.72 1.51
C LEU A 223 7.79 -1.35 0.33
N ILE A 224 8.47 -1.81 -0.72
CA ILE A 224 7.80 -2.56 -1.78
C ILE A 224 7.40 -3.94 -1.25
N GLU A 225 6.15 -4.35 -1.49
CA GLU A 225 5.68 -5.66 -1.06
C GLU A 225 6.47 -6.79 -1.76
N PRO A 226 6.74 -7.91 -1.07
CA PRO A 226 7.37 -9.07 -1.69
C PRO A 226 6.63 -9.51 -2.95
N VAL A 227 7.36 -9.92 -3.99
CA VAL A 227 6.75 -10.22 -5.31
C VAL A 227 5.66 -11.29 -5.23
N GLY A 228 5.81 -12.29 -4.37
CA GLY A 228 4.78 -13.31 -4.14
C GLY A 228 3.49 -12.74 -3.54
N VAL A 229 3.59 -11.74 -2.65
CA VAL A 229 2.42 -11.05 -2.08
C VAL A 229 1.73 -10.23 -3.15
N ARG A 230 2.49 -9.48 -3.96
CA ARG A 230 1.96 -8.69 -5.09
C ARG A 230 1.24 -9.57 -6.11
N ILE A 231 1.84 -10.68 -6.52
CA ILE A 231 1.23 -11.67 -7.43
C ILE A 231 -0.05 -12.25 -6.83
N LYS A 232 -0.06 -12.61 -5.54
CA LYS A 232 -1.25 -13.14 -4.86
C LYS A 232 -2.40 -12.13 -4.85
N LYS A 233 -2.11 -10.87 -4.49
CA LYS A 233 -3.10 -9.77 -4.49
C LYS A 233 -3.63 -9.50 -5.90
N LEU A 234 -2.74 -9.45 -6.88
CA LEU A 234 -3.08 -9.26 -8.28
C LEU A 234 -3.97 -10.39 -8.80
N ARG A 235 -3.64 -11.65 -8.52
CA ARG A 235 -4.46 -12.82 -8.89
C ARG A 235 -5.85 -12.74 -8.28
N SER A 236 -5.97 -12.41 -6.99
CA SER A 236 -7.27 -12.26 -6.34
C SER A 236 -8.11 -11.17 -7.01
N LEU A 237 -7.51 -10.02 -7.33
CA LEU A 237 -8.22 -8.95 -8.03
C LEU A 237 -8.69 -9.39 -9.42
N LEU A 238 -7.81 -10.01 -10.21
CA LEU A 238 -8.10 -10.46 -11.57
C LEU A 238 -9.27 -11.45 -11.62
N VAL A 239 -9.22 -12.49 -10.78
CA VAL A 239 -10.27 -13.52 -10.71
C VAL A 239 -11.62 -12.92 -10.28
N ASP A 240 -11.62 -11.92 -9.41
CA ASP A 240 -12.84 -11.21 -9.01
C ASP A 240 -13.41 -10.33 -10.14
N ILE A 241 -12.54 -9.70 -10.95
CA ILE A 241 -12.96 -8.83 -12.06
C ILE A 241 -13.50 -9.68 -13.22
N ASP A 242 -12.80 -10.75 -13.60
CA ASP A 242 -13.20 -11.62 -14.72
C ASP A 242 -12.65 -13.05 -14.59
N PRO A 243 -13.41 -13.99 -14.01
CA PRO A 243 -12.95 -15.37 -13.85
C PRO A 243 -12.89 -16.17 -15.16
N SER A 244 -13.36 -15.62 -16.29
CA SER A 244 -13.39 -16.32 -17.59
C SER A 244 -12.05 -16.33 -18.33
N VAL A 245 -11.08 -15.51 -17.89
CA VAL A 245 -9.78 -15.33 -18.54
C VAL A 245 -8.69 -16.15 -17.83
N GLU A 246 -7.81 -16.78 -18.60
CA GLU A 246 -6.62 -17.46 -18.09
C GLU A 246 -5.54 -16.44 -17.67
N TYR A 247 -5.02 -16.58 -16.45
CA TYR A 247 -4.04 -15.65 -15.88
C TYR A 247 -2.65 -16.26 -15.70
N CYS A 248 -1.69 -15.76 -16.49
CA CYS A 248 -0.27 -16.04 -16.34
C CYS A 248 0.42 -14.85 -15.64
N LEU A 249 0.84 -15.02 -14.38
CA LEU A 249 1.46 -13.97 -13.58
C LEU A 249 2.87 -14.39 -13.20
N GLU A 250 3.86 -13.66 -13.67
CA GLU A 250 5.27 -14.04 -13.51
C GLU A 250 6.11 -12.86 -13.01
N PRO A 251 7.06 -13.09 -12.09
CA PRO A 251 8.05 -12.09 -11.75
C PRO A 251 8.93 -11.80 -12.98
N ILE A 252 9.20 -10.52 -13.25
CA ILE A 252 10.11 -10.10 -14.32
C ILE A 252 11.30 -9.34 -13.72
N TYR A 253 12.50 -9.67 -14.18
CA TYR A 253 13.75 -9.06 -13.75
C TYR A 253 14.36 -8.17 -14.84
N GLU A 254 13.79 -8.21 -16.05
CA GLU A 254 14.15 -7.39 -17.21
C GLU A 254 12.87 -6.90 -17.92
N PRO A 255 12.92 -5.79 -18.68
CA PRO A 255 11.71 -5.15 -19.22
C PRO A 255 10.89 -5.98 -20.20
N LEU A 256 11.53 -6.92 -20.93
CA LEU A 256 10.87 -7.74 -21.94
C LEU A 256 9.95 -8.81 -21.33
N GLY A 257 10.43 -9.52 -20.29
CA GLY A 257 9.70 -10.64 -19.70
C GLY A 257 9.20 -11.65 -20.76
N PRO A 258 8.03 -12.28 -20.53
CA PRO A 258 7.43 -13.24 -21.47
C PRO A 258 7.08 -12.66 -22.85
N SER A 259 6.87 -11.34 -22.94
CA SER A 259 6.56 -10.68 -24.21
C SER A 259 7.71 -10.70 -25.21
N GLY A 260 8.93 -11.01 -24.76
CA GLY A 260 10.08 -11.15 -25.64
C GLY A 260 10.18 -12.50 -26.35
N SER A 261 9.32 -13.48 -26.02
CA SER A 261 9.40 -14.85 -26.54
C SER A 261 8.06 -15.44 -26.99
N ASP A 262 6.94 -14.98 -26.44
CA ASP A 262 5.61 -15.50 -26.77
C ASP A 262 5.09 -14.91 -28.11
N PRO A 263 4.91 -15.74 -29.17
CA PRO A 263 4.43 -15.27 -30.46
C PRO A 263 2.92 -15.00 -30.49
N ASP A 264 2.15 -15.55 -29.55
CA ASP A 264 0.69 -15.56 -29.58
C ASP A 264 0.07 -14.31 -28.96
N MET A 265 0.88 -13.44 -28.38
CA MET A 265 0.45 -12.14 -27.83
C MET A 265 0.09 -11.16 -28.96
N GLU A 266 -1.03 -10.46 -28.79
CA GLU A 266 -1.58 -9.56 -29.82
C GLU A 266 -1.57 -8.09 -29.39
N MET A 267 -1.67 -7.82 -28.09
CA MET A 267 -1.83 -6.47 -27.55
C MET A 267 -1.05 -6.28 -26.25
N ILE A 268 -0.41 -5.12 -26.10
CA ILE A 268 0.19 -4.67 -24.83
C ILE A 268 -0.58 -3.47 -24.30
N ILE A 269 -0.99 -3.52 -23.03
CA ILE A 269 -1.61 -2.38 -22.35
C ILE A 269 -0.61 -1.71 -21.41
N VAL A 270 -0.51 -0.39 -21.52
CA VAL A 270 0.42 0.43 -20.74
C VAL A 270 -0.25 1.71 -20.25
N SER A 271 0.25 2.26 -19.16
CA SER A 271 -0.04 3.66 -18.82
C SER A 271 0.70 4.62 -19.75
N GLN A 272 0.24 5.86 -19.83
CA GLN A 272 0.91 6.93 -20.58
C GLN A 272 2.41 7.06 -20.24
N GLU A 273 2.79 6.87 -18.97
CA GLU A 273 4.19 6.90 -18.51
C GLU A 273 5.02 5.72 -19.03
N SER A 274 4.38 4.57 -19.18
CA SER A 274 5.03 3.32 -19.60
C SER A 274 4.99 3.11 -21.11
N LEU A 275 4.51 4.10 -21.88
CA LEU A 275 4.49 4.05 -23.35
C LEU A 275 5.87 3.77 -23.94
N LYS A 276 6.92 4.39 -23.39
CA LYS A 276 8.31 4.12 -23.81
C LYS A 276 8.68 2.64 -23.62
N GLY A 277 8.20 2.00 -22.55
CA GLY A 277 8.38 0.59 -22.30
C GLY A 277 7.65 -0.29 -23.31
N GLY A 278 6.40 0.05 -23.64
CA GLY A 278 5.63 -0.66 -24.68
C GLY A 278 6.29 -0.58 -26.07
N ASN A 279 6.79 0.60 -26.43
CA ASN A 279 7.53 0.79 -27.68
C ASN A 279 8.84 -0.02 -27.70
N TYR A 280 9.57 -0.04 -26.59
CA TYR A 280 10.78 -0.86 -26.44
C TYR A 280 10.49 -2.35 -26.63
N VAL A 281 9.40 -2.87 -26.04
CA VAL A 281 8.96 -4.26 -26.24
C VAL A 281 8.74 -4.55 -27.72
N ASN A 282 8.03 -3.67 -28.45
CA ASN A 282 7.79 -3.86 -29.87
C ASN A 282 9.07 -3.84 -30.71
N SER A 283 10.01 -2.93 -30.45
CA SER A 283 11.30 -2.91 -31.13
C SER A 283 12.05 -4.23 -30.97
N ALA A 284 12.14 -4.73 -29.73
CA ALA A 284 12.80 -5.99 -29.43
C ALA A 284 12.05 -7.22 -30.00
N ARG A 285 10.71 -7.19 -30.07
CA ARG A 285 9.92 -8.24 -30.72
C ARG A 285 10.22 -8.33 -32.22
N VAL A 286 10.28 -7.19 -32.91
CA VAL A 286 10.62 -7.13 -34.35
C VAL A 286 12.04 -7.66 -34.60
N GLU A 287 13.02 -7.27 -33.77
CA GLU A 287 14.39 -7.81 -33.83
C GLU A 287 14.44 -9.34 -33.67
N ARG A 288 13.53 -9.88 -32.84
CA ARG A 288 13.38 -11.33 -32.61
C ARG A 288 12.46 -12.03 -33.60
N LYS A 289 12.04 -11.36 -34.68
CA LYS A 289 11.12 -11.87 -35.72
C LYS A 289 9.73 -12.27 -35.17
N LEU A 290 9.27 -11.59 -34.13
CA LEU A 290 7.92 -11.70 -33.59
C LEU A 290 7.04 -10.56 -34.12
N ASN A 291 5.72 -10.78 -34.14
CA ASN A 291 4.76 -9.74 -34.51
C ASN A 291 4.77 -8.60 -33.49
N ALA A 292 4.71 -7.37 -33.98
CA ALA A 292 4.49 -6.20 -33.11
C ALA A 292 3.10 -6.29 -32.45
N LEU A 293 3.03 -5.86 -31.19
CA LEU A 293 1.80 -5.82 -30.41
C LEU A 293 1.07 -4.51 -30.67
N ASP A 294 -0.26 -4.56 -30.73
CA ASP A 294 -1.07 -3.35 -30.68
C ASP A 294 -0.89 -2.70 -29.29
N VAL A 295 -0.47 -1.43 -29.26
CA VAL A 295 -0.20 -0.70 -28.00
C VAL A 295 -1.45 0.08 -27.60
N VAL A 296 -2.07 -0.32 -26.50
CA VAL A 296 -3.19 0.41 -25.88
C VAL A 296 -2.67 1.21 -24.71
N VAL A 297 -2.87 2.54 -24.76
CA VAL A 297 -2.42 3.47 -23.73
C VAL A 297 -3.62 3.94 -22.92
N ILE A 298 -3.53 3.84 -21.59
CA ILE A 298 -4.49 4.47 -20.68
C ILE A 298 -3.93 5.78 -20.12
N GLU A 299 -4.84 6.72 -19.90
CA GLU A 299 -4.53 8.00 -19.26
C GLU A 299 -4.31 7.83 -17.76
N LEU A 300 -3.54 8.74 -17.19
CA LEU A 300 -3.27 8.78 -15.75
C LEU A 300 -4.50 9.27 -14.98
N VAL A 301 -4.65 8.79 -13.76
CA VAL A 301 -5.70 9.24 -12.84
C VAL A 301 -5.09 10.15 -11.79
N GLU A 302 -5.63 11.35 -11.67
CA GLU A 302 -5.25 12.34 -10.66
C GLU A 302 -5.56 11.82 -9.24
N ASP A 303 -4.69 12.15 -8.30
CA ASP A 303 -4.89 11.83 -6.88
C ASP A 303 -5.46 13.05 -6.15
N ILE A 304 -6.76 13.00 -5.86
CA ILE A 304 -7.50 14.08 -5.18
C ILE A 304 -7.06 14.22 -3.71
N HIS A 305 -6.51 13.16 -3.11
CA HIS A 305 -6.09 13.13 -1.70
C HIS A 305 -4.59 13.39 -1.53
N ARG A 306 -3.92 13.90 -2.56
CA ARG A 306 -2.48 14.19 -2.53
C ARG A 306 -2.16 15.32 -1.55
N SER A 307 -0.99 15.24 -0.92
CA SER A 307 -0.36 16.43 -0.33
C SER A 307 0.49 17.17 -1.36
N ASP A 308 0.83 18.44 -1.11
CA ASP A 308 1.62 19.28 -2.04
C ASP A 308 2.99 18.68 -2.43
N THR A 309 3.50 17.72 -1.65
CA THR A 309 4.80 17.07 -1.90
C THR A 309 4.69 15.71 -2.60
N GLU A 310 3.46 15.25 -2.89
CA GLU A 310 3.17 13.99 -3.59
C GLU A 310 3.00 14.20 -5.11
N GLU A 311 3.09 13.11 -5.86
CA GLU A 311 2.82 13.14 -7.30
C GLU A 311 1.36 13.53 -7.57
N GLU A 312 1.12 14.23 -8.67
CA GLU A 312 -0.23 14.67 -9.04
C GLU A 312 -1.20 13.53 -9.31
N LYS A 313 -0.66 12.39 -9.73
CA LYS A 313 -1.37 11.17 -10.08
C LYS A 313 -1.30 10.14 -8.96
N VAL A 314 -2.23 9.20 -8.97
CA VAL A 314 -2.16 8.05 -8.06
C VAL A 314 -1.02 7.13 -8.48
N SER A 315 -0.07 6.87 -7.57
CA SER A 315 1.08 6.00 -7.81
C SER A 315 1.50 5.20 -6.58
N SER A 316 2.10 4.01 -6.81
CA SER A 316 2.71 3.21 -5.75
C SER A 316 3.78 3.96 -4.94
N SER A 317 4.42 4.98 -5.52
CA SER A 317 5.36 5.83 -4.80
C SER A 317 4.66 6.66 -3.73
N SER A 318 3.55 7.32 -4.08
CA SER A 318 2.73 8.07 -3.11
C SER A 318 2.13 7.13 -2.07
N THR A 319 1.65 5.94 -2.45
CA THR A 319 1.13 4.96 -1.48
C THR A 319 2.17 4.56 -0.45
N ARG A 320 3.41 4.25 -0.86
CA ARG A 320 4.50 3.94 0.07
C ARG A 320 4.88 5.12 0.96
N ARG A 321 4.78 6.36 0.48
CA ARG A 321 4.98 7.54 1.32
C ARG A 321 3.90 7.67 2.39
N ARG A 322 2.64 7.42 2.06
CA ARG A 322 1.51 7.47 3.01
C ARG A 322 1.59 6.41 4.11
N VAL A 323 2.32 5.32 3.87
CA VAL A 323 2.60 4.30 4.91
C VAL A 323 3.54 4.85 5.99
N LEU A 324 4.38 5.84 5.69
CA LEU A 324 5.31 6.41 6.66
C LEU A 324 4.57 7.12 7.81
N GLY A 325 4.97 6.84 9.04
CA GLY A 325 4.30 7.35 10.24
C GLY A 325 2.99 6.65 10.59
N THR A 326 2.61 5.61 9.82
CA THR A 326 1.44 4.77 10.13
C THR A 326 1.88 3.39 10.64
N ARG A 327 1.02 2.74 11.41
CA ARG A 327 1.30 1.41 11.96
C ARG A 327 1.12 0.33 10.89
N ILE A 328 2.18 -0.41 10.59
CA ILE A 328 2.18 -1.55 9.65
C ILE A 328 2.12 -2.90 10.34
N ARG A 329 2.32 -2.94 11.66
CA ARG A 329 2.29 -4.14 12.50
C ARG A 329 1.72 -3.77 13.87
N GLU A 330 0.84 -4.62 14.38
CA GLU A 330 0.25 -4.42 15.72
C GLU A 330 1.32 -4.40 16.81
N PRO A 331 1.14 -3.58 17.87
CA PRO A 331 2.07 -3.52 18.98
C PRO A 331 2.17 -4.85 19.69
N ASP A 332 3.37 -5.17 20.17
CA ASP A 332 3.54 -6.30 21.07
C ASP A 332 3.24 -5.86 22.50
N LEU A 333 2.10 -6.33 23.03
CA LEU A 333 1.67 -6.08 24.41
C LEU A 333 2.04 -7.23 25.36
N THR A 334 2.66 -8.31 24.86
CA THR A 334 2.91 -9.50 25.67
C THR A 334 3.98 -9.24 26.72
N ASN A 335 3.73 -9.69 27.96
CA ASN A 335 4.64 -9.54 29.11
C ASN A 335 5.09 -8.10 29.41
N LYS A 336 4.35 -7.09 28.92
CA LYS A 336 4.63 -5.68 29.17
C LYS A 336 3.58 -5.11 30.11
N PRO A 337 3.94 -4.11 30.93
CA PRO A 337 2.97 -3.47 31.80
C PRO A 337 1.87 -2.82 30.94
N GLU A 338 0.60 -3.08 31.28
CA GLU A 338 -0.55 -2.53 30.55
C GLU A 338 -0.59 -0.98 30.62
N PHE A 339 0.08 -0.38 31.61
CA PHE A 339 0.11 1.06 31.90
C PHE A 339 1.54 1.56 32.24
N PRO A 340 1.81 2.89 32.25
CA PRO A 340 2.98 3.52 31.68
C PRO A 340 4.33 3.14 32.30
N PRO A 341 5.41 3.41 31.55
CA PRO A 341 5.41 4.08 30.24
C PRO A 341 5.15 3.13 29.07
N TYR A 342 4.47 3.62 28.03
CA TYR A 342 4.47 2.99 26.71
C TYR A 342 5.84 3.19 26.05
N ILE A 343 6.58 2.11 25.87
CA ILE A 343 7.96 2.09 25.38
C ILE A 343 7.98 1.93 23.86
N ILE A 344 8.57 2.91 23.16
CA ILE A 344 8.83 2.90 21.72
C ILE A 344 10.34 2.70 21.51
N GLY A 345 10.74 1.71 20.73
CA GLY A 345 12.12 1.55 20.30
C GLY A 345 12.37 2.32 19.00
N LEU A 346 13.18 3.37 19.03
CA LEU A 346 13.56 4.13 17.85
C LEU A 346 14.93 3.66 17.34
N THR A 347 14.96 3.17 16.11
CA THR A 347 16.19 2.68 15.46
C THR A 347 16.30 3.15 14.00
N GLY A 348 17.45 2.90 13.38
CA GLY A 348 17.72 3.29 11.99
C GLY A 348 19.20 3.18 11.63
N GLY A 349 19.48 3.05 10.33
CA GLY A 349 20.84 2.98 9.81
C GLY A 349 21.66 4.25 10.07
N SER A 350 22.98 4.19 9.82
CA SER A 350 23.84 5.38 9.92
C SER A 350 23.32 6.51 9.00
N ALA A 351 23.32 7.73 9.52
CA ALA A 351 22.82 8.94 8.86
C ALA A 351 21.32 8.97 8.49
N SER A 352 20.55 8.00 8.97
CA SER A 352 19.10 7.91 8.75
C SER A 352 18.28 9.06 9.32
N GLY A 353 18.85 9.91 10.19
CA GLY A 353 18.12 11.03 10.82
C GLY A 353 17.49 10.72 12.18
N LYS A 354 17.74 9.53 12.74
CA LYS A 354 17.29 9.08 14.07
C LYS A 354 17.42 10.14 15.18
N SER A 355 18.60 10.75 15.35
CA SER A 355 18.82 11.77 16.39
C SER A 355 17.98 13.04 16.19
N SER A 356 17.61 13.38 14.94
CA SER A 356 16.69 14.51 14.67
C SER A 356 15.27 14.17 15.11
N ILE A 357 14.82 12.93 14.87
CA ILE A 357 13.52 12.43 15.32
C ILE A 357 13.46 12.41 16.85
N ALA A 358 14.48 11.83 17.50
CA ALA A 358 14.61 11.81 18.95
C ALA A 358 14.51 13.21 19.56
N LYS A 359 15.21 14.20 18.98
CA LYS A 359 15.13 15.59 19.41
C LYS A 359 13.71 16.15 19.31
N ARG A 360 13.01 15.93 18.19
CA ARG A 360 11.65 16.44 17.96
C ARG A 360 10.62 15.81 18.90
N LEU A 361 10.74 14.52 19.18
CA LEU A 361 9.89 13.84 20.15
C LEU A 361 10.13 14.40 21.56
N SER A 362 11.39 14.67 21.92
CA SER A 362 11.72 15.33 23.18
C SER A 362 11.15 16.76 23.27
N GLU A 363 11.20 17.54 22.19
CA GLU A 363 10.58 18.87 22.10
C GLU A 363 9.04 18.82 22.24
N LYS A 364 8.41 17.67 21.95
CA LYS A 364 6.98 17.40 22.19
C LYS A 364 6.68 16.89 23.62
N GLY A 365 7.67 16.84 24.50
CA GLY A 365 7.51 16.38 25.89
C GLY A 365 7.59 14.86 26.07
N VAL A 366 7.97 14.11 25.03
CA VAL A 366 8.21 12.66 25.17
C VAL A 366 9.55 12.44 25.84
N THR A 367 9.61 11.51 26.80
CA THR A 367 10.89 11.15 27.44
C THR A 367 11.71 10.31 26.47
N VAL A 368 12.94 10.75 26.16
CA VAL A 368 13.84 10.04 25.23
C VAL A 368 15.08 9.56 25.98
N ILE A 369 15.32 8.26 25.95
CA ILE A 369 16.48 7.60 26.54
C ILE A 369 17.46 7.27 25.41
N ASP A 370 18.56 8.02 25.37
CA ASP A 370 19.65 7.84 24.41
C ASP A 370 20.54 6.66 24.83
N CYS A 371 20.31 5.50 24.24
CA CYS A 371 21.00 4.25 24.58
C CYS A 371 22.48 4.29 24.15
N ASP A 372 22.83 5.09 23.12
CA ASP A 372 24.21 5.26 22.69
C ASP A 372 25.01 6.03 23.78
N LYS A 373 24.39 7.02 24.44
CA LYS A 373 24.97 7.66 25.64
C LYS A 373 25.06 6.71 26.83
N LEU A 374 24.06 5.85 27.06
CA LEU A 374 24.10 4.83 28.12
C LEU A 374 25.28 3.87 27.92
N GLY A 375 25.56 3.47 26.69
CA GLY A 375 26.74 2.68 26.34
C GLY A 375 28.04 3.32 26.82
N HIS A 376 28.22 4.63 26.60
CA HIS A 376 29.40 5.34 27.11
C HIS A 376 29.49 5.38 28.63
N ARG A 377 28.36 5.39 29.33
CA ARG A 377 28.33 5.35 30.81
C ARG A 377 28.60 3.96 31.35
N ALA A 378 28.19 2.92 30.63
CA ALA A 378 28.28 1.52 31.06
C ALA A 378 29.70 1.08 31.42
N TYR A 379 30.72 1.64 30.75
CA TYR A 379 32.13 1.31 30.96
C TYR A 379 32.97 2.48 31.48
N ARG A 380 32.37 3.48 32.13
CA ARG A 380 33.15 4.50 32.85
C ARG A 380 34.06 3.86 33.88
N LYS A 381 35.19 4.51 34.16
CA LYS A 381 36.15 4.07 35.18
C LYS A 381 35.44 3.71 36.49
N GLY A 382 35.78 2.54 37.04
CA GLY A 382 35.21 2.01 38.29
C GLY A 382 33.94 1.16 38.14
N THR A 383 33.37 1.05 36.93
CA THR A 383 32.25 0.12 36.68
C THR A 383 32.73 -1.32 36.52
N ASN A 384 31.84 -2.29 36.76
CA ASN A 384 32.14 -3.71 36.51
C ASN A 384 32.49 -3.97 35.03
N CYS A 385 31.77 -3.32 34.11
CA CYS A 385 32.06 -3.43 32.68
C CYS A 385 33.46 -2.90 32.34
N TYR A 386 33.87 -1.77 32.92
CA TYR A 386 35.22 -1.22 32.74
C TYR A 386 36.30 -2.25 33.08
N HIS A 387 36.21 -2.88 34.26
CA HIS A 387 37.19 -3.88 34.68
C HIS A 387 37.21 -5.10 33.75
N LYS A 388 36.04 -5.58 33.32
CA LYS A 388 35.95 -6.69 32.34
C LYS A 388 36.59 -6.32 31.01
N LEU A 389 36.36 -5.11 30.49
CA LEU A 389 36.95 -4.66 29.23
C LEU A 389 38.48 -4.55 29.32
N VAL A 390 39.01 -3.93 30.38
CA VAL A 390 40.46 -3.82 30.59
C VAL A 390 41.11 -5.20 30.73
N SER A 391 40.46 -6.14 31.43
CA SER A 391 40.96 -7.51 31.54
C SER A 391 40.96 -8.27 30.21
N THR A 392 40.01 -7.97 29.32
CA THR A 392 39.81 -8.68 28.05
C THR A 392 40.70 -8.13 26.94
N TYR A 393 40.78 -6.80 26.80
CA TYR A 393 41.46 -6.11 25.69
C TYR A 393 42.79 -5.47 26.10
N GLY A 394 43.16 -5.59 27.38
CA GLY A 394 44.40 -5.08 27.95
C GLY A 394 44.38 -3.57 28.21
N VAL A 395 45.41 -3.07 28.89
CA VAL A 395 45.53 -1.65 29.26
C VAL A 395 45.71 -0.70 28.06
N GLY A 396 46.03 -1.23 26.88
CA GLY A 396 46.19 -0.44 25.65
C GLY A 396 44.92 0.24 25.15
N ILE A 397 43.75 -0.11 25.71
CA ILE A 397 42.48 0.58 25.44
C ILE A 397 42.24 1.78 26.36
N LEU A 398 43.16 2.12 27.25
CA LEU A 398 43.04 3.24 28.19
C LEU A 398 43.70 4.51 27.64
N LYS A 399 43.18 5.65 28.06
CA LYS A 399 43.83 6.96 27.93
C LYS A 399 44.73 7.23 29.15
N GLU A 400 45.41 8.38 29.12
CA GLU A 400 46.24 8.87 30.24
C GLU A 400 45.43 9.12 31.53
N ASP A 401 44.14 9.46 31.42
CA ASP A 401 43.22 9.64 32.56
C ASP A 401 42.63 8.31 33.10
N GLU A 402 43.09 7.18 32.55
CA GLU A 402 42.58 5.83 32.78
C GLU A 402 41.10 5.64 32.38
N GLU A 403 40.52 6.53 31.56
CA GLU A 403 39.24 6.27 30.91
C GLU A 403 39.42 5.44 29.63
N ILE A 404 38.36 4.76 29.19
CA ILE A 404 38.39 3.97 27.96
C ILE A 404 38.59 4.89 26.73
N ASN A 405 39.67 4.64 25.99
CA ASN A 405 39.93 5.20 24.68
C ASN A 405 39.09 4.48 23.63
N ARG A 406 37.89 5.01 23.36
CA ARG A 406 36.96 4.49 22.33
C ARG A 406 37.59 4.33 20.95
N LYS A 407 38.55 5.19 20.57
CA LYS A 407 39.24 5.09 19.28
C LYS A 407 40.18 3.89 19.25
N ALA A 408 40.93 3.65 20.33
CA ALA A 408 41.81 2.49 20.47
C ALA A 408 41.02 1.18 20.58
N LEU A 409 40.00 1.14 21.44
CA LEU A 409 39.10 0.00 21.55
C LEU A 409 38.42 -0.29 20.20
N GLY A 410 37.92 0.76 19.54
CA GLY A 410 37.33 0.68 18.22
C GLY A 410 38.28 0.10 17.17
N ALA A 411 39.54 0.53 17.14
CA ALA A 411 40.54 -0.01 16.21
C ALA A 411 40.83 -1.50 16.44
N GLN A 412 40.68 -2.00 17.67
CA GLN A 412 40.87 -3.42 17.99
C GLN A 412 39.67 -4.30 17.63
N VAL A 413 38.44 -3.77 17.71
CA VAL A 413 37.21 -4.55 17.52
C VAL A 413 36.54 -4.33 16.16
N PHE A 414 36.63 -3.12 15.57
CA PHE A 414 36.00 -2.77 14.30
C PHE A 414 36.83 -3.30 13.13
N GLY A 415 36.70 -4.60 12.87
CA GLY A 415 37.46 -5.34 11.86
C GLY A 415 37.50 -6.84 12.15
N ASP A 416 37.13 -7.23 13.37
CA ASP A 416 37.15 -8.60 13.87
C ASP A 416 35.79 -8.92 14.48
N ALA A 417 35.01 -9.75 13.79
CA ALA A 417 33.63 -10.06 14.16
C ALA A 417 33.53 -10.78 15.52
N GLU A 418 34.52 -11.61 15.86
CA GLU A 418 34.56 -12.31 17.15
C GLU A 418 34.82 -11.34 18.29
N LYS A 419 35.81 -10.45 18.13
CA LYS A 419 36.11 -9.43 19.15
C LYS A 419 34.96 -8.45 19.33
N LEU A 420 34.28 -8.05 18.25
CA LEU A 420 33.09 -7.19 18.35
C LEU A 420 31.95 -7.91 19.07
N SER A 421 31.73 -9.20 18.79
CA SER A 421 30.74 -10.01 19.51
C SER A 421 31.07 -10.11 21.01
N GLN A 422 32.35 -10.32 21.36
CA GLN A 422 32.79 -10.36 22.75
C GLN A 422 32.57 -9.03 23.46
N LEU A 423 32.86 -7.90 22.81
CA LEU A 423 32.60 -6.57 23.35
C LEU A 423 31.11 -6.39 23.64
N ASN A 424 30.27 -6.71 22.65
CA ASN A 424 28.82 -6.58 22.75
C ASN A 424 28.25 -7.44 23.89
N LYS A 425 28.72 -8.69 24.06
CA LYS A 425 28.32 -9.57 25.18
C LYS A 425 28.64 -9.00 26.56
N LEU A 426 29.69 -8.19 26.68
CA LEU A 426 30.07 -7.55 27.94
C LEU A 426 29.27 -6.26 28.18
N VAL A 427 29.05 -5.46 27.14
CA VAL A 427 28.50 -4.11 27.26
C VAL A 427 26.97 -4.09 27.22
N TRP A 428 26.33 -4.87 26.34
CA TRP A 428 24.88 -4.81 26.14
C TRP A 428 24.05 -5.13 27.39
N PRO A 429 24.39 -6.14 28.22
CA PRO A 429 23.65 -6.39 29.46
C PRO A 429 23.67 -5.20 30.42
N GLU A 430 24.80 -4.48 30.48
CA GLU A 430 24.94 -3.32 31.36
C GLU A 430 24.23 -2.07 30.81
N ILE A 431 24.07 -1.98 29.49
CA ILE A 431 23.19 -0.97 28.87
C ILE A 431 21.73 -1.30 29.19
N ALA A 432 21.29 -2.55 28.99
CA ALA A 432 19.92 -2.97 29.26
C ALA A 432 19.51 -2.72 30.72
N LYS A 433 20.43 -2.97 31.66
CA LYS A 433 20.23 -2.62 33.08
C LYS A 433 19.99 -1.12 33.28
N GLN A 434 20.83 -0.26 32.69
CA GLN A 434 20.66 1.20 32.78
C GLN A 434 19.38 1.67 32.08
N VAL A 435 19.01 1.06 30.94
CA VAL A 435 17.74 1.35 30.27
C VAL A 435 16.57 1.08 31.22
N HIS A 436 16.56 -0.06 31.91
CA HIS A 436 15.53 -0.38 32.87
C HIS A 436 15.46 0.65 34.02
N GLU A 437 16.61 1.05 34.57
CA GLU A 437 16.69 2.08 35.62
C GLU A 437 16.14 3.44 35.14
N GLU A 438 16.47 3.86 33.93
CA GLU A 438 15.98 5.12 33.33
C GLU A 438 14.48 5.07 33.00
N VAL A 439 13.98 3.93 32.52
CA VAL A 439 12.55 3.70 32.29
C VAL A 439 11.77 3.77 33.60
N GLU A 440 12.26 3.14 34.67
CA GLU A 440 11.62 3.21 35.99
C GLU A 440 11.68 4.62 36.59
N ALA A 441 12.76 5.37 36.35
CA ALA A 441 12.83 6.78 36.74
C ALA A 441 11.81 7.63 35.97
N ALA A 442 11.69 7.45 34.65
CA ALA A 442 10.71 8.13 33.81
C ALA A 442 9.27 7.79 34.24
N LYS A 443 9.01 6.52 34.58
CA LYS A 443 7.74 6.06 35.13
C LYS A 443 7.36 6.81 36.41
N LYS A 444 8.30 6.91 37.36
CA LYS A 444 8.09 7.66 38.62
C LYS A 444 7.88 9.15 38.39
N ALA A 445 8.45 9.70 37.32
CA ALA A 445 8.23 11.08 36.89
C ALA A 445 6.90 11.28 36.12
N GLY A 446 6.09 10.22 35.93
CA GLY A 446 4.79 10.29 35.28
C GLY A 446 4.84 10.27 33.75
N ALA A 447 5.93 9.80 33.15
CA ALA A 447 6.03 9.69 31.70
C ALA A 447 5.02 8.68 31.15
N GLU A 448 4.13 9.12 30.25
CA GLU A 448 3.18 8.23 29.57
C GLU A 448 3.85 7.43 28.44
N VAL A 449 4.80 8.05 27.74
CA VAL A 449 5.53 7.48 26.62
C VAL A 449 7.03 7.67 26.83
N VAL A 450 7.80 6.61 26.58
CA VAL A 450 9.25 6.61 26.60
C VAL A 450 9.79 6.11 25.27
N VAL A 451 10.76 6.80 24.70
CA VAL A 451 11.45 6.40 23.47
C VAL A 451 12.86 5.93 23.80
N LEU A 452 13.17 4.68 23.46
CA LEU A 452 14.53 4.13 23.50
C LEU A 452 15.23 4.43 22.18
N ASP A 453 16.10 5.43 22.17
CA ASP A 453 16.89 5.79 20.99
C ASP A 453 18.16 4.92 20.91
N ALA A 454 18.15 3.89 20.05
CA ALA A 454 19.24 2.91 19.95
C ALA A 454 19.56 2.52 18.50
N ALA A 455 20.80 2.76 18.07
CA ALA A 455 21.26 2.37 16.72
C ALA A 455 21.31 0.85 16.52
N VAL A 456 21.59 0.11 17.59
CA VAL A 456 21.72 -1.36 17.61
C VAL A 456 20.50 -2.07 18.21
N LEU A 457 19.34 -1.41 18.26
CA LEU A 457 18.14 -1.92 18.94
C LEU A 457 17.80 -3.36 18.50
N LEU A 458 17.79 -3.62 17.20
CA LEU A 458 17.40 -4.91 16.65
C LEU A 458 18.57 -5.90 16.65
N GLU A 459 19.79 -5.42 16.44
CA GLU A 459 21.01 -6.22 16.52
C GLU A 459 21.28 -6.75 17.94
N ALA A 460 20.85 -6.02 18.97
CA ALA A 460 20.95 -6.41 20.38
C ALA A 460 19.67 -7.08 20.91
N ASP A 461 18.69 -7.34 20.02
CA ASP A 461 17.38 -7.89 20.35
C ASP A 461 16.65 -7.12 21.45
N TRP A 462 16.79 -5.80 21.53
CA TRP A 462 16.20 -4.95 22.56
C TRP A 462 14.74 -4.53 22.29
N ASP A 463 14.21 -4.86 21.12
CA ASP A 463 12.80 -4.69 20.79
C ASP A 463 11.85 -5.48 21.71
N HIS A 464 12.29 -6.56 22.36
CA HIS A 464 11.48 -7.23 23.40
C HIS A 464 11.09 -6.32 24.57
N MET A 465 11.88 -5.26 24.81
CA MET A 465 11.59 -4.24 25.83
C MET A 465 10.59 -3.18 25.33
N CYS A 466 10.26 -3.15 24.04
CA CYS A 466 9.49 -2.09 23.39
C CYS A 466 8.11 -2.60 22.97
N HIS A 467 7.05 -1.83 23.18
CA HIS A 467 5.71 -2.15 22.67
C HIS A 467 5.67 -2.03 21.14
N GLU A 468 6.37 -1.03 20.61
CA GLU A 468 6.54 -0.81 19.18
C GLU A 468 7.99 -0.48 18.84
N VAL A 469 8.37 -0.78 17.61
CA VAL A 469 9.65 -0.39 17.01
C VAL A 469 9.40 0.57 15.86
N TRP A 470 9.98 1.76 15.95
CA TRP A 470 9.98 2.76 14.90
C TRP A 470 11.32 2.73 14.17
N VAL A 471 11.28 2.53 12.86
CA VAL A 471 12.49 2.43 12.04
C VAL A 471 12.60 3.66 11.15
N CYS A 472 13.63 4.47 11.36
CA CYS A 472 13.98 5.55 10.47
C CYS A 472 14.89 5.05 9.35
N MET A 473 14.40 5.13 8.11
CA MET A 473 15.07 4.68 6.90
C MET A 473 15.57 5.86 6.08
N LEU A 474 16.53 5.57 5.20
CA LEU A 474 17.05 6.52 4.23
C LEU A 474 17.62 5.77 3.03
N PRO A 475 17.33 6.20 1.78
CA PRO A 475 17.94 5.57 0.61
C PRO A 475 19.46 5.49 0.74
N LYS A 476 20.05 4.36 0.39
CA LYS A 476 21.49 4.11 0.55
C LYS A 476 22.36 5.19 -0.08
N THR A 477 21.97 5.71 -1.24
CA THR A 477 22.70 6.78 -1.94
C THR A 477 22.78 8.06 -1.10
N GLU A 478 21.65 8.46 -0.51
CA GLU A 478 21.55 9.63 0.37
C GLU A 478 22.27 9.40 1.70
N ALA A 479 22.19 8.19 2.27
CA ALA A 479 22.93 7.83 3.47
C ALA A 479 24.45 7.95 3.28
N VAL A 480 24.97 7.48 2.14
CA VAL A 480 26.38 7.61 1.76
C VAL A 480 26.79 9.09 1.67
N GLU A 481 25.99 9.91 0.98
CA GLU A 481 26.25 11.35 0.83
C GLU A 481 26.29 12.06 2.19
N ARG A 482 25.33 11.79 3.08
CA ARG A 482 25.30 12.34 4.43
C ARG A 482 26.49 11.90 5.28
N ILE A 483 26.91 10.64 5.17
CA ILE A 483 28.09 10.13 5.90
C ILE A 483 29.35 10.83 5.39
N CYS A 484 29.56 10.90 4.07
CA CYS A 484 30.71 11.58 3.48
C CYS A 484 30.75 13.07 3.88
N GLY A 485 29.62 13.77 3.80
CA GLY A 485 29.55 15.19 4.15
C GLY A 485 29.80 15.48 5.64
N ARG A 486 29.32 14.60 6.53
CA ARG A 486 29.47 14.77 7.98
C ARG A 486 30.83 14.30 8.50
N ASP A 487 31.30 13.16 8.03
CA ASP A 487 32.48 12.46 8.58
C ASP A 487 33.75 12.73 7.75
N GLY A 488 33.64 13.35 6.57
CA GLY A 488 34.77 13.65 5.68
C GLY A 488 35.43 12.42 5.06
N CYS A 489 34.76 11.27 5.05
CA CYS A 489 35.30 10.00 4.56
C CYS A 489 35.02 9.77 3.06
N SER A 490 35.74 8.82 2.44
CA SER A 490 35.48 8.44 1.05
C SER A 490 34.13 7.73 0.89
N ARG A 491 33.63 7.68 -0.35
CA ARG A 491 32.38 6.99 -0.68
C ARG A 491 32.47 5.50 -0.35
N GLU A 492 33.59 4.87 -0.68
CA GLU A 492 33.86 3.45 -0.44
C GLU A 492 33.88 3.14 1.06
N GLN A 493 34.45 4.04 1.87
CA GLN A 493 34.45 3.91 3.32
C GLN A 493 33.03 4.01 3.90
N ALA A 494 32.22 4.96 3.42
CA ALA A 494 30.82 5.11 3.83
C ALA A 494 29.99 3.87 3.44
N GLU A 495 30.15 3.37 2.21
CA GLU A 495 29.47 2.17 1.72
C GLU A 495 29.87 0.91 2.52
N THR A 496 31.16 0.75 2.82
CA THR A 496 31.67 -0.34 3.67
C THR A 496 31.12 -0.27 5.10
N ARG A 497 30.89 0.94 5.61
CA ARG A 497 30.28 1.12 6.93
C ARG A 497 28.83 0.69 6.94
N LEU A 498 28.06 1.11 5.92
CA LEU A 498 26.65 0.74 5.78
C LEU A 498 26.46 -0.76 5.57
N SER A 499 27.35 -1.41 4.81
CA SER A 499 27.24 -2.86 4.54
C SER A 499 27.46 -3.75 5.76
N LYS A 500 28.09 -3.23 6.82
CA LYS A 500 28.27 -3.95 8.09
C LYS A 500 27.07 -3.85 9.03
N GLN A 501 26.11 -2.95 8.75
CA GLN A 501 24.90 -2.79 9.56
C GLN A 501 23.80 -3.72 9.04
N MET A 502 22.80 -4.02 9.88
CA MET A 502 21.55 -4.62 9.41
C MET A 502 20.98 -3.78 8.26
N SER A 503 20.36 -4.40 7.25
CA SER A 503 19.75 -3.66 6.14
C SER A 503 18.42 -3.05 6.58
N ASP A 504 17.97 -1.97 5.94
CA ASP A 504 16.65 -1.39 6.26
C ASP A 504 15.51 -2.37 5.96
N ARG A 505 15.67 -3.25 4.96
CA ARG A 505 14.72 -4.36 4.71
C ARG A 505 14.61 -5.31 5.91
N ASP A 506 15.75 -5.70 6.50
CA ASP A 506 15.74 -6.59 7.66
C ASP A 506 15.16 -5.87 8.90
N ARG A 507 15.44 -4.57 9.07
CA ARG A 507 14.82 -3.77 10.14
C ARG A 507 13.30 -3.72 10.00
N LEU A 508 12.80 -3.59 8.77
CA LEU A 508 11.36 -3.54 8.49
C LEU A 508 10.60 -4.81 8.89
N LEU A 509 11.26 -5.98 8.95
CA LEU A 509 10.62 -7.22 9.40
C LEU A 509 10.15 -7.16 10.87
N ARG A 510 10.81 -6.32 11.69
CA ARG A 510 10.49 -6.09 13.11
C ARG A 510 9.91 -4.69 13.36
N CYS A 511 9.64 -3.94 12.29
CA CYS A 511 9.13 -2.58 12.36
C CYS A 511 7.62 -2.56 12.59
N HIS A 512 7.19 -1.62 13.43
CA HIS A 512 5.79 -1.30 13.65
C HIS A 512 5.41 0.00 12.94
N VAL A 513 6.29 0.99 12.94
CA VAL A 513 6.10 2.27 12.24
C VAL A 513 7.34 2.63 11.43
N PRO A 514 7.26 2.62 10.08
CA PRO A 514 8.36 3.08 9.24
C PRO A 514 8.37 4.61 9.17
N LEU A 515 9.56 5.20 9.30
CA LEU A 515 9.83 6.62 9.15
C LEU A 515 10.89 6.82 8.08
N CYS A 516 10.91 7.99 7.43
CA CYS A 516 11.94 8.32 6.45
C CYS A 516 12.29 9.80 6.50
N SER A 517 13.59 10.09 6.59
CA SER A 517 14.13 11.46 6.63
C SER A 517 14.68 11.94 5.28
N LEU A 518 14.20 11.36 4.17
CA LEU A 518 14.65 11.73 2.82
C LEU A 518 14.24 13.17 2.46
N TRP A 519 13.06 13.59 2.90
CA TRP A 519 12.51 14.92 2.59
C TRP A 519 12.88 15.94 3.67
N ASP A 520 12.26 17.11 3.57
CA ASP A 520 12.43 18.18 4.54
C ASP A 520 12.07 17.75 5.97
N TYR A 521 12.52 18.59 6.89
CA TYR A 521 12.37 18.40 8.32
C TYR A 521 10.91 18.34 8.79
N ASP A 522 10.01 19.09 8.17
CA ASP A 522 8.60 19.15 8.56
C ASP A 522 7.85 17.92 8.05
N THR A 523 8.20 17.42 6.87
CA THR A 523 7.72 16.13 6.36
C THR A 523 8.09 14.98 7.30
N THR A 524 9.33 14.95 7.80
CA THR A 524 9.74 13.93 8.78
C THR A 524 9.00 14.11 10.11
N ALA A 525 8.83 15.34 10.57
CA ALA A 525 8.12 15.65 11.81
C ALA A 525 6.65 15.21 11.77
N ARG A 526 5.95 15.44 10.66
CA ARG A 526 4.56 15.00 10.46
C ARG A 526 4.41 13.48 10.59
N GLN A 527 5.33 12.70 10.03
CA GLN A 527 5.33 11.24 10.20
C GLN A 527 5.43 10.86 11.68
N CYS A 528 6.35 11.50 12.42
CA CYS A 528 6.57 11.22 13.84
C CYS A 528 5.35 11.60 14.70
N TYR A 529 4.72 12.74 14.42
CA TYR A 529 3.57 13.21 15.18
C TYR A 529 2.33 12.36 14.90
N THR A 530 2.11 11.97 13.64
CA THR A 530 1.02 11.04 13.28
C THR A 530 1.15 9.72 14.03
N ALA A 531 2.37 9.17 14.09
CA ALA A 531 2.65 7.95 14.82
C ALA A 531 2.44 8.13 16.34
N LEU A 532 2.91 9.24 16.90
CA LEU A 532 2.76 9.54 18.33
C LEU A 532 1.29 9.74 18.72
N ASP A 533 0.51 10.45 17.91
CA ASP A 533 -0.92 10.67 18.14
C ASP A 533 -1.69 9.34 18.16
N THR A 534 -1.30 8.39 17.29
CA THR A 534 -1.84 7.03 17.27
C THR A 534 -1.56 6.31 18.59
N VAL A 535 -0.30 6.33 19.05
CA VAL A 535 0.08 5.72 20.34
C VAL A 535 -0.68 6.35 21.52
N ILE A 536 -0.79 7.68 21.55
CA ILE A 536 -1.53 8.39 22.61
C ILE A 536 -3.02 8.01 22.59
N SER A 537 -3.61 7.85 21.41
CA SER A 537 -5.00 7.40 21.25
C SER A 537 -5.20 5.98 21.79
N ASP A 538 -4.28 5.07 21.51
CA ASP A 538 -4.34 3.70 22.00
C ASP A 538 -4.23 3.64 23.52
N ILE A 539 -3.28 4.39 24.10
CA ILE A 539 -3.11 4.51 25.55
C ILE A 539 -4.42 4.98 26.18
N LYS A 540 -5.07 6.02 25.64
CA LYS A 540 -6.38 6.52 26.14
C LYS A 540 -7.48 5.47 26.03
N THR A 541 -7.51 4.72 24.93
CA THR A 541 -8.51 3.65 24.71
C THR A 541 -8.34 2.53 25.73
N ILE A 542 -7.11 2.11 25.98
CA ILE A 542 -6.77 1.10 26.99
C ILE A 542 -7.16 1.60 28.40
N GLN A 543 -6.80 2.84 28.77
CA GLN A 543 -7.21 3.45 30.05
C GLN A 543 -8.72 3.42 30.26
N ALA A 544 -9.48 3.77 29.22
CA ALA A 544 -10.94 3.83 29.29
C ALA A 544 -11.57 2.44 29.47
N SER A 545 -11.04 1.42 28.79
CA SER A 545 -11.53 0.04 28.92
C SER A 545 -11.36 -0.53 30.33
N LEU A 546 -10.22 -0.24 30.97
CA LEU A 546 -9.92 -0.70 32.34
C LEU A 546 -10.81 -0.02 33.38
N LYS A 547 -11.07 1.29 33.23
CA LYS A 547 -11.99 2.03 34.11
C LYS A 547 -13.43 1.53 34.05
N ASN A 548 -13.84 0.92 32.94
CA ASN A 548 -15.18 0.35 32.79
C ASN A 548 -15.27 -1.10 33.28
N THR A 549 -14.15 -1.73 33.60
CA THR A 549 -14.07 -3.13 34.07
C THR A 549 -13.88 -3.21 35.60
N LEU A 550 -13.45 -2.11 36.23
CA LEU A 550 -13.40 -1.89 37.68
C LEU A 550 -14.70 -1.24 38.17
#